data_AF-A0A5R9AN41-F1
#
_entry.id   AF-A0A5R9AN41-F1
#
_cell.length_a   1.000
_cell.length_b   1.000
_cell.length_c   1.000
_cell.angle_alpha   90.00
_cell.angle_beta   90.00
_cell.angle_gamma   90.00
#
_symmetry.space_group_name_H-M   'P 1'
#
loop_
_entity.id
_entity.type
_entity.pdbx_description
1 polymer ?
#
loop_
_entity_poly.entity_id
_entity_poly.type
_entity_poly.pdbx_seq_one_letter_code
_entity_poly.pdbx_strand_id
1 'polypeptide(L)'
;MKTLFTLFFLTFLMPCSGFQSPDDFNRDLSRIVDDFKEAIMDEDECDDLKDKAEDIADDIEELLEDSDDFSPEEISQFKQLKTEAENIEDFIAVVSGVGNAFPKTTDFKEVNRKVRMDIYTLGKYDFCVDVQVAEIGDYRAYLVTNNSGNNVRLKINWKTANGASSGSSEVGMLGKSIRHILNNRDDSLENLVIQSITCTKF
;
A
#
# COMPACT_ATOMS: atom_id res chain seq x y z
N MET A 1 -38.20 42.58 39.27
CA MET A 1 -36.90 42.66 38.58
C MET A 1 -36.75 41.43 37.70
N LYS A 2 -36.74 41.66 36.38
CA LYS A 2 -36.32 40.84 35.23
C LYS A 2 -36.26 39.31 35.38
N THR A 3 -37.29 38.65 34.88
CA THR A 3 -37.25 37.25 34.39
C THR A 3 -36.53 37.26 33.03
N LEU A 4 -35.40 36.57 32.92
CA LEU A 4 -34.64 36.44 31.68
C LEU A 4 -35.18 35.23 30.90
N PHE A 5 -35.85 35.47 29.78
CA PHE A 5 -36.20 34.45 28.80
C PHE A 5 -34.94 34.15 27.98
N THR A 6 -34.24 33.06 28.28
CA THR A 6 -33.12 32.59 27.46
C THR A 6 -33.70 31.76 26.32
N LEU A 7 -33.81 32.38 25.13
CA LEU A 7 -34.08 31.66 23.89
C LEU A 7 -32.85 30.79 23.57
N PHE A 8 -32.96 29.49 23.79
CA PHE A 8 -31.97 28.52 23.33
C PHE A 8 -32.22 28.30 21.84
N PHE A 9 -31.51 29.05 20.99
CA PHE A 9 -31.44 28.77 19.56
C PHE A 9 -30.66 27.46 19.39
N LEU A 10 -31.40 26.35 19.26
CA LEU A 10 -30.88 25.10 18.70
C LEU A 10 -30.58 25.36 17.22
N THR A 11 -29.43 25.97 16.93
CA THR A 11 -28.80 25.82 15.63
C THR A 11 -28.30 24.38 15.57
N PHE A 12 -29.13 23.52 15.01
CA PHE A 12 -28.77 22.21 14.51
C PHE A 12 -27.66 22.44 13.48
N LEU A 13 -26.41 22.29 13.90
CA LEU A 13 -25.27 22.17 13.00
C LEU A 13 -25.46 20.82 12.29
N MET A 14 -26.10 20.84 11.12
CA MET A 14 -25.93 19.73 10.18
C MET A 14 -24.40 19.62 9.94
N PRO A 15 -23.79 18.44 10.10
CA PRO A 15 -22.45 18.25 9.59
C PRO A 15 -22.52 18.56 8.10
N CYS A 16 -21.78 19.57 7.68
CA CYS A 16 -21.53 19.82 6.28
C CYS A 16 -20.60 18.67 5.85
N SER A 17 -21.16 17.50 5.54
CA SER A 17 -20.51 16.57 4.63
C SER A 17 -20.53 17.26 3.27
N GLY A 18 -19.59 18.19 3.11
CA GLY A 18 -19.35 18.85 1.84
C GLY A 18 -19.03 17.75 0.84
N PHE A 19 -19.88 17.60 -0.15
CA PHE A 19 -19.71 16.64 -1.23
C PHE A 19 -18.29 16.78 -1.79
N GLN A 20 -17.45 15.76 -1.63
CA GLN A 20 -16.06 15.80 -2.10
C GLN A 20 -16.01 15.59 -3.61
N SER A 21 -15.28 16.45 -4.30
CA SER A 21 -15.09 16.34 -5.75
C SER A 21 -13.99 15.33 -6.09
N PRO A 22 -13.93 14.81 -7.33
CA PRO A 22 -12.80 13.99 -7.79
C PRO A 22 -11.43 14.65 -7.55
N ASP A 23 -11.33 15.97 -7.70
CA ASP A 23 -10.10 16.73 -7.46
C ASP A 23 -9.69 16.72 -5.98
N ASP A 24 -10.65 16.64 -5.05
CA ASP A 24 -10.38 16.57 -3.61
C ASP A 24 -9.76 15.22 -3.26
N PHE A 25 -10.35 14.12 -3.72
CA PHE A 25 -9.80 12.77 -3.52
C PHE A 25 -8.42 12.61 -4.14
N ASN A 26 -8.22 13.08 -5.38
CA ASN A 26 -6.92 13.03 -6.04
C ASN A 26 -5.83 13.78 -5.24
N ARG A 27 -6.18 14.91 -4.63
CA ARG A 27 -5.27 15.67 -3.77
C ARG A 27 -4.95 14.91 -2.49
N ASP A 28 -5.92 14.23 -1.89
CA ASP A 28 -5.73 13.48 -0.65
C ASP A 28 -4.90 12.20 -0.89
N LEU A 29 -5.12 11.49 -2.01
CA LEU A 29 -4.26 10.38 -2.44
C LEU A 29 -2.82 10.83 -2.71
N SER A 30 -2.65 12.01 -3.32
CA SER A 30 -1.31 12.59 -3.54
C SER A 30 -0.59 12.89 -2.22
N ARG A 31 -1.32 13.38 -1.20
CA ARG A 31 -0.77 13.60 0.14
C ARG A 31 -0.37 12.29 0.81
N ILE A 32 -1.21 11.26 0.75
CA ILE A 32 -0.87 9.92 1.28
C ILE A 32 0.44 9.41 0.65
N VAL A 33 0.59 9.54 -0.67
CA VAL A 33 1.81 9.14 -1.37
C VAL A 33 3.05 9.90 -0.90
N ASP A 34 2.92 11.20 -0.63
CA ASP A 34 4.05 12.00 -0.16
C ASP A 34 4.37 11.73 1.30
N ASP A 35 3.36 11.68 2.17
CA ASP A 35 3.49 11.37 3.59
C ASP A 35 4.10 9.96 3.80
N PHE A 36 3.72 8.99 2.97
CA PHE A 36 4.27 7.63 3.02
C PHE A 36 5.80 7.60 2.85
N LYS A 37 6.36 8.46 2.02
CA LYS A 37 7.82 8.52 1.79
C LYS A 37 8.55 8.99 3.04
N GLU A 38 7.93 9.87 3.82
CA GLU A 38 8.46 10.42 5.05
C GLU A 38 8.26 9.45 6.22
N ALA A 39 7.09 8.81 6.27
CA ALA A 39 6.67 7.88 7.32
C ALA A 39 7.23 6.46 7.15
N ILE A 40 7.90 6.13 6.04
CA ILE A 40 8.27 4.74 5.68
C ILE A 40 9.07 3.98 6.76
N MET A 41 9.76 4.69 7.66
CA MET A 41 10.51 4.07 8.76
C MET A 41 9.65 3.75 9.98
N ASP A 42 8.45 4.31 10.07
CA ASP A 42 7.48 4.10 11.15
C ASP A 42 6.39 3.13 10.66
N GLU A 43 6.23 2.01 11.35
CA GLU A 43 5.26 0.98 10.98
C GLU A 43 3.83 1.42 11.23
N ASP A 44 3.57 2.07 12.36
CA ASP A 44 2.24 2.51 12.77
C ASP A 44 1.75 3.61 11.83
N GLU A 45 2.61 4.58 11.48
CA GLU A 45 2.25 5.62 10.51
C GLU A 45 2.00 5.04 9.10
N CYS A 46 2.71 3.97 8.71
CA CYS A 46 2.45 3.29 7.44
C CYS A 46 1.10 2.57 7.43
N ASP A 47 0.70 1.95 8.55
CA ASP A 47 -0.60 1.29 8.69
C ASP A 47 -1.73 2.34 8.65
N ASP A 48 -1.57 3.46 9.35
CA ASP A 48 -2.51 4.59 9.32
C ASP A 48 -2.67 5.17 7.89
N LEU A 49 -1.59 5.29 7.12
CA LEU A 49 -1.64 5.79 5.75
C LEU A 49 -2.27 4.78 4.78
N LYS A 50 -2.06 3.49 5.02
CA LYS A 50 -2.74 2.40 4.30
C LYS A 50 -4.24 2.46 4.56
N ASP A 51 -4.66 2.52 5.82
CA ASP A 51 -6.07 2.62 6.22
C ASP A 51 -6.74 3.87 5.64
N LYS A 52 -6.06 5.03 5.61
CA LYS A 52 -6.59 6.24 4.96
C LYS A 52 -6.82 6.07 3.45
N ALA A 53 -6.03 5.25 2.77
CA ALA A 53 -6.23 4.97 1.35
C ALA A 53 -7.44 4.03 1.15
N GLU A 54 -7.62 3.06 2.03
CA GLU A 54 -8.83 2.21 2.10
C GLU A 54 -10.08 3.07 2.34
N ASP A 55 -10.06 3.95 3.35
CA ASP A 55 -11.16 4.86 3.68
C ASP A 55 -11.57 5.72 2.46
N ILE A 56 -10.61 6.24 1.69
CA ILE A 56 -10.90 6.99 0.45
C ILE A 56 -11.57 6.11 -0.60
N ALA A 57 -11.15 4.85 -0.75
CA ALA A 57 -11.76 3.93 -1.71
C ALA A 57 -13.23 3.64 -1.34
N ASP A 58 -13.49 3.45 -0.05
CA ASP A 58 -14.82 3.22 0.52
C ASP A 58 -15.71 4.46 0.38
N ASP A 59 -15.22 5.65 0.73
CA ASP A 59 -15.94 6.91 0.56
C ASP A 59 -16.37 7.12 -0.91
N ILE A 60 -15.48 6.82 -1.87
CA ILE A 60 -15.81 6.91 -3.29
C ILE A 60 -16.85 5.85 -3.70
N GLU A 61 -16.78 4.64 -3.16
CA GLU A 61 -17.78 3.60 -3.42
C GLU A 61 -19.16 4.04 -2.92
N GLU A 62 -19.27 4.55 -1.70
CA GLU A 62 -20.51 5.07 -1.12
C GLU A 62 -21.09 6.20 -2.00
N LEU A 63 -20.25 7.14 -2.44
CA LEU A 63 -20.69 8.20 -3.37
C LEU A 63 -21.23 7.63 -4.69
N LEU A 64 -20.59 6.59 -5.23
CA LEU A 64 -20.99 5.96 -6.48
C LEU A 64 -22.30 5.17 -6.35
N GLU A 65 -22.67 4.68 -5.16
CA GLU A 65 -23.96 4.04 -4.92
C GLU A 65 -25.13 5.03 -5.03
N ASP A 66 -24.89 6.29 -4.62
CA ASP A 66 -25.86 7.40 -4.71
C ASP A 66 -25.66 8.27 -5.98
N SER A 67 -25.13 7.69 -7.07
CA SER A 67 -24.64 8.42 -8.27
C SER A 67 -25.70 9.00 -9.22
N ASP A 68 -26.97 9.08 -8.83
CA ASP A 68 -28.05 9.58 -9.69
C ASP A 68 -27.83 11.03 -10.16
N ASP A 69 -27.04 11.81 -9.42
CA ASP A 69 -26.73 13.21 -9.70
C ASP A 69 -25.41 13.44 -10.47
N PHE A 70 -24.61 12.39 -10.74
CA PHE A 70 -23.33 12.55 -11.44
C PHE A 70 -23.44 12.38 -12.95
N SER A 71 -22.61 13.15 -13.66
CA SER A 71 -22.39 12.88 -15.07
C SER A 71 -21.63 11.55 -15.28
N PRO A 72 -21.77 10.91 -16.46
CA PRO A 72 -20.97 9.72 -16.78
C PRO A 72 -19.45 9.93 -16.70
N GLU A 73 -18.98 11.16 -16.89
CA GLU A 73 -17.56 11.50 -16.79
C GLU A 73 -17.09 11.56 -15.34
N GLU A 74 -17.86 12.16 -14.44
CA GLU A 74 -17.59 12.14 -13.00
C GLU A 74 -17.60 10.71 -12.45
N ILE A 75 -18.58 9.89 -12.84
CA ILE A 75 -18.62 8.46 -12.47
C ILE A 75 -17.35 7.74 -12.92
N SER A 76 -16.85 8.04 -14.13
CA SER A 76 -15.61 7.46 -14.63
C SER A 76 -14.39 7.92 -13.83
N GLN A 77 -14.34 9.19 -13.43
CA GLN A 77 -13.24 9.73 -12.63
C GLN A 77 -13.21 9.11 -11.22
N PHE A 78 -14.37 9.04 -10.56
CA PHE A 78 -14.51 8.37 -9.26
C PHE A 78 -14.06 6.92 -9.33
N LYS A 79 -14.49 6.15 -10.33
CA LYS A 79 -14.03 4.76 -10.49
C LYS A 79 -12.53 4.64 -10.66
N GLN A 80 -11.90 5.55 -11.40
CA GLN A 80 -10.44 5.58 -11.55
C GLN A 80 -9.75 5.89 -10.22
N LEU A 81 -10.26 6.87 -9.47
CA LEU A 81 -9.71 7.27 -8.18
C LEU A 81 -9.89 6.19 -7.12
N LYS A 82 -11.03 5.49 -7.09
CA LYS A 82 -11.23 4.32 -6.22
C LYS A 82 -10.17 3.26 -6.49
N THR A 83 -10.00 2.85 -7.75
CA THR A 83 -8.96 1.87 -8.11
C THR A 83 -7.55 2.37 -7.80
N GLU A 84 -7.29 3.67 -7.92
CA GLU A 84 -6.03 4.26 -7.52
C GLU A 84 -5.80 4.16 -6.00
N ALA A 85 -6.83 4.45 -5.20
CA ALA A 85 -6.79 4.36 -3.74
C ALA A 85 -6.49 2.93 -3.27
N GLU A 86 -7.24 1.94 -3.77
CA GLU A 86 -7.01 0.50 -3.51
C GLU A 86 -5.57 0.08 -3.88
N ASN A 87 -5.06 0.57 -5.01
CA ASN A 87 -3.69 0.25 -5.42
C ASN A 87 -2.63 0.91 -4.54
N ILE A 88 -2.88 2.12 -4.03
CA ILE A 88 -1.99 2.82 -3.09
C ILE A 88 -1.98 2.10 -1.76
N GLU A 89 -3.14 1.71 -1.23
CA GLU A 89 -3.29 0.87 -0.03
C GLU A 89 -2.44 -0.39 -0.14
N ASP A 90 -2.67 -1.20 -1.19
CA ASP A 90 -1.93 -2.44 -1.44
C ASP A 90 -0.42 -2.21 -1.60
N PHE A 91 -0.03 -1.10 -2.23
CA PHE A 91 1.38 -0.73 -2.42
C PHE A 91 2.05 -0.42 -1.08
N ILE A 92 1.42 0.43 -0.25
CA ILE A 92 1.90 0.78 1.09
C ILE A 92 2.02 -0.50 1.91
N ALA A 93 0.98 -1.34 1.95
CA ALA A 93 0.95 -2.61 2.66
C ALA A 93 2.15 -3.50 2.28
N VAL A 94 2.38 -3.74 0.99
CA VAL A 94 3.49 -4.60 0.53
C VAL A 94 4.86 -4.00 0.81
N VAL A 95 5.06 -2.70 0.52
CA VAL A 95 6.39 -2.11 0.67
C VAL A 95 6.78 -1.98 2.13
N SER A 96 5.86 -1.52 2.98
CA SER A 96 6.08 -1.36 4.42
C SER A 96 6.07 -2.70 5.17
N GLY A 97 5.39 -3.72 4.64
CA GLY A 97 5.23 -5.01 5.31
C GLY A 97 4.06 -5.05 6.30
N VAL A 98 3.15 -4.08 6.25
CA VAL A 98 1.93 -4.08 7.06
C VAL A 98 0.79 -4.77 6.29
N GLY A 99 -0.04 -5.55 6.98
CA GLY A 99 -1.17 -6.25 6.36
C GLY A 99 -0.78 -7.46 5.47
N ASN A 100 -1.69 -7.85 4.57
CA ASN A 100 -1.58 -9.08 3.75
C ASN A 100 -1.99 -8.87 2.28
N ALA A 101 -1.57 -7.74 1.71
CA ALA A 101 -1.85 -7.38 0.33
C ALA A 101 -1.15 -8.27 -0.73
N PHE A 102 -1.76 -8.37 -1.91
CA PHE A 102 -1.24 -9.10 -3.08
C PHE A 102 -1.38 -8.30 -4.38
N PRO A 103 -0.84 -7.08 -4.46
CA PRO A 103 -0.96 -6.24 -5.63
C PRO A 103 -0.46 -6.95 -6.88
N LYS A 104 -1.17 -6.74 -7.98
CA LYS A 104 -0.65 -7.15 -9.28
C LYS A 104 0.61 -6.37 -9.57
N THR A 105 1.56 -7.05 -10.21
CA THR A 105 2.82 -6.46 -10.66
C THR A 105 2.67 -5.22 -11.54
N THR A 106 1.56 -5.09 -12.27
CA THR A 106 1.25 -3.91 -13.09
C THR A 106 0.87 -2.71 -12.23
N ASP A 107 -0.03 -2.95 -11.28
CA ASP A 107 -0.68 -1.92 -10.46
C ASP A 107 0.36 -1.37 -9.47
N PHE A 108 1.16 -2.26 -8.88
CA PHE A 108 2.32 -1.89 -8.07
C PHE A 108 3.32 -0.99 -8.82
N LYS A 109 3.62 -1.30 -10.09
CA LYS A 109 4.52 -0.47 -10.92
C LYS A 109 3.91 0.88 -11.27
N GLU A 110 2.59 0.96 -11.40
CA GLU A 110 1.88 2.21 -11.65
C GLU A 110 1.96 3.14 -10.45
N VAL A 111 1.68 2.64 -9.25
CA VAL A 111 1.83 3.41 -8.01
C VAL A 111 3.30 3.80 -7.80
N ASN A 112 4.26 2.90 -8.05
CA ASN A 112 5.67 3.24 -7.90
C ASN A 112 6.14 4.38 -8.83
N ARG A 113 5.48 4.65 -9.97
CA ARG A 113 5.84 5.82 -10.80
C ARG A 113 5.53 7.14 -10.10
N LYS A 114 4.58 7.15 -9.16
CA LYS A 114 4.21 8.30 -8.32
C LYS A 114 5.09 8.40 -7.09
N VAL A 115 5.30 7.26 -6.41
CA VAL A 115 6.15 7.18 -5.22
C VAL A 115 7.63 7.40 -5.56
N ARG A 116 8.06 6.94 -6.73
CA ARG A 116 9.46 7.00 -7.22
C ARG A 116 10.44 6.31 -6.29
N MET A 117 10.06 5.16 -5.74
CA MET A 117 10.97 4.30 -5.00
C MET A 117 11.93 3.61 -5.98
N ASP A 118 13.19 3.50 -5.58
CA ASP A 118 14.18 2.77 -6.37
C ASP A 118 13.91 1.27 -6.22
N ILE A 119 13.63 0.60 -7.35
CA ILE A 119 13.35 -0.84 -7.36
C ILE A 119 14.27 -1.56 -8.33
N TYR A 120 15.01 -2.53 -7.82
CA TYR A 120 15.93 -3.33 -8.60
C TYR A 120 15.95 -4.79 -8.17
N THR A 121 16.34 -5.68 -9.08
CA THR A 121 16.43 -7.12 -8.77
C THR A 121 17.69 -7.41 -7.97
N LEU A 122 17.56 -8.10 -6.83
CA LEU A 122 18.67 -8.61 -6.04
C LEU A 122 19.30 -9.78 -6.78
N GLY A 123 20.30 -9.49 -7.62
CA GLY A 123 21.01 -10.50 -8.41
C GLY A 123 20.15 -11.19 -9.48
N LYS A 124 20.78 -12.01 -10.32
CA LYS A 124 20.07 -12.91 -11.25
C LYS A 124 20.24 -14.32 -10.72
N TYR A 125 19.24 -14.80 -9.98
CA TYR A 125 19.20 -16.15 -9.47
C TYR A 125 18.25 -17.00 -10.34
N ASP A 126 18.54 -18.29 -10.46
CA ASP A 126 17.64 -19.27 -11.11
C ASP A 126 16.51 -19.70 -10.15
N PHE A 127 15.86 -18.75 -9.50
CA PHE A 127 14.69 -18.99 -8.67
C PHE A 127 13.40 -18.90 -9.50
N CYS A 128 12.30 -19.45 -8.99
CA CYS A 128 11.01 -19.39 -9.69
C CYS A 128 10.34 -17.99 -9.61
N VAL A 129 10.90 -17.10 -8.79
CA VAL A 129 10.46 -15.73 -8.53
C VAL A 129 11.67 -14.81 -8.58
N ASP A 130 11.42 -13.53 -8.89
CA ASP A 130 12.44 -12.50 -8.80
C ASP A 130 12.45 -11.94 -7.38
N VAL A 131 13.64 -11.80 -6.79
CA VAL A 131 13.81 -11.04 -5.54
C VAL A 131 14.13 -9.60 -5.93
N GLN A 132 13.36 -8.66 -5.41
CA GLN A 132 13.53 -7.24 -5.63
C GLN A 132 13.90 -6.55 -4.32
N VAL A 133 14.66 -5.47 -4.44
CA VAL A 133 14.91 -4.52 -3.36
C VAL A 133 14.18 -3.24 -3.73
N ALA A 134 13.43 -2.71 -2.78
CA ALA A 134 12.77 -1.41 -2.86
C ALA A 134 13.43 -0.47 -1.84
N GLU A 135 13.90 0.69 -2.30
CA GLU A 135 14.68 1.62 -1.48
C GLU A 135 14.16 3.06 -1.59
N ILE A 136 14.09 3.73 -0.43
CA ILE A 136 13.86 5.17 -0.34
C ILE A 136 14.61 5.72 0.88
N GLY A 137 15.53 6.66 0.66
CA GLY A 137 16.42 7.12 1.73
C GLY A 137 17.19 5.96 2.37
N ASP A 138 17.07 5.82 3.68
CA ASP A 138 17.69 4.74 4.45
C ASP A 138 16.79 3.49 4.58
N TYR A 139 15.54 3.55 4.10
CA TYR A 139 14.62 2.42 4.11
C TYR A 139 14.95 1.43 2.99
N ARG A 140 14.90 0.14 3.33
CA ARG A 140 15.08 -0.97 2.40
C ARG A 140 14.09 -2.08 2.70
N ALA A 141 13.28 -2.43 1.70
CA ALA A 141 12.44 -3.62 1.71
C ALA A 141 12.90 -4.64 0.68
N TYR A 142 12.79 -5.91 1.03
CA TYR A 142 13.00 -7.04 0.14
C TYR A 142 11.65 -7.65 -0.23
N LEU A 143 11.37 -7.63 -1.52
CA LEU A 143 10.13 -8.10 -2.10
C LEU A 143 10.39 -9.32 -2.98
N VAL A 144 9.36 -10.13 -3.20
CA VAL A 144 9.37 -11.17 -4.23
C VAL A 144 8.29 -10.91 -5.25
N THR A 145 8.61 -11.16 -6.50
CA THR A 145 7.70 -11.03 -7.64
C THR A 145 7.46 -12.40 -8.28
N ASN A 146 6.21 -12.83 -8.34
CA ASN A 146 5.78 -14.01 -9.09
C ASN A 146 5.34 -13.60 -10.49
N ASN A 147 6.26 -13.65 -11.46
CA ASN A 147 5.94 -13.35 -12.85
C ASN A 147 5.17 -14.48 -13.56
N SER A 148 4.93 -15.62 -12.92
CA SER A 148 4.15 -16.71 -13.51
C SER A 148 2.64 -16.44 -13.37
N GLY A 149 1.82 -17.15 -14.15
CA GLY A 149 0.36 -17.14 -13.97
C GLY A 149 -0.15 -18.12 -12.91
N ASN A 150 0.73 -18.89 -12.26
CA ASN A 150 0.35 -19.88 -11.26
C ASN A 150 0.49 -19.29 -9.86
N ASN A 151 -0.36 -19.71 -8.94
CA ASN A 151 -0.16 -19.44 -7.52
C ASN A 151 0.97 -20.35 -7.00
N VAL A 152 1.81 -19.80 -6.12
CA VAL A 152 2.98 -20.51 -5.57
C VAL A 152 3.13 -20.23 -4.09
N ARG A 153 3.49 -21.25 -3.33
CA ARG A 153 3.98 -21.10 -1.97
C ARG A 153 5.50 -21.07 -1.99
N LEU A 154 6.07 -20.03 -1.41
CA LEU A 154 7.50 -19.83 -1.30
C LEU A 154 7.98 -20.25 0.07
N LYS A 155 9.11 -20.96 0.11
CA LYS A 155 9.94 -21.11 1.30
C LYS A 155 11.29 -20.46 1.03
N ILE A 156 11.59 -19.42 1.78
CA ILE A 156 12.75 -18.54 1.58
C ILE A 156 13.66 -18.69 2.78
N ASN A 157 14.94 -19.01 2.54
CA ASN A 157 15.97 -18.97 3.59
C ASN A 157 16.95 -17.85 3.27
N TRP A 158 17.28 -17.04 4.28
CA TRP A 158 18.15 -15.89 4.12
C TRP A 158 19.13 -15.78 5.28
N LYS A 159 20.22 -15.04 5.05
CA LYS A 159 21.18 -14.63 6.08
C LYS A 159 21.79 -13.28 5.74
N THR A 160 22.33 -12.58 6.72
CA THR A 160 23.24 -11.45 6.46
C THR A 160 24.59 -11.99 5.98
N ALA A 161 25.33 -11.22 5.16
CA ALA A 161 26.60 -11.69 4.58
C ALA A 161 27.65 -12.06 5.64
N ASN A 162 27.66 -11.35 6.78
CA ASN A 162 28.52 -11.66 7.93
C ASN A 162 28.02 -12.85 8.78
N GLY A 163 26.83 -13.38 8.48
CA GLY A 163 26.22 -14.49 9.21
C GLY A 163 25.70 -14.13 10.61
N ALA A 164 25.60 -12.84 10.94
CA ALA A 164 25.10 -12.38 12.23
C ALA A 164 23.62 -12.70 12.43
N SER A 165 22.81 -12.63 11.36
CA SER A 165 21.39 -12.93 11.37
C SER A 165 21.03 -13.89 10.25
N SER A 166 20.05 -14.75 10.50
CA SER A 166 19.48 -15.67 9.51
C SER A 166 18.04 -15.98 9.83
N GLY A 167 17.25 -16.25 8.81
CA GLY A 167 15.83 -16.57 8.98
C GLY A 167 15.27 -17.42 7.86
N SER A 168 14.04 -17.86 8.07
CA SER A 168 13.23 -18.55 7.08
C SER A 168 11.84 -17.95 7.08
N SER A 169 11.28 -17.72 5.89
CA SER A 169 9.91 -17.24 5.71
C SER A 169 9.15 -18.19 4.78
N GLU A 170 7.89 -18.48 5.09
CA GLU A 170 6.99 -19.23 4.22
C GLU A 170 5.80 -18.32 3.87
N VAL A 171 5.62 -18.04 2.59
CA VAL A 171 4.58 -17.10 2.12
C VAL A 171 3.86 -17.65 0.90
N GLY A 172 2.55 -17.46 0.83
CA GLY A 172 1.77 -17.70 -0.39
C GLY A 172 1.93 -16.53 -1.37
N MET A 173 1.81 -16.77 -2.66
CA MET A 173 1.77 -15.72 -3.68
C MET A 173 0.79 -16.08 -4.77
N LEU A 174 0.02 -15.09 -5.20
CA LEU A 174 -0.83 -15.21 -6.38
C LEU A 174 0.01 -15.11 -7.65
N GLY A 175 -0.54 -15.60 -8.76
CA GLY A 175 0.03 -15.35 -10.08
C GLY A 175 0.11 -13.85 -10.37
N LYS A 176 1.22 -13.41 -10.98
CA LYS A 176 1.44 -12.00 -11.38
C LYS A 176 1.41 -11.00 -10.22
N SER A 177 1.70 -11.42 -8.99
CA SER A 177 1.71 -10.55 -7.81
C SER A 177 3.10 -10.29 -7.24
N ILE A 178 3.17 -9.29 -6.35
CA ILE A 178 4.35 -8.96 -5.54
C ILE A 178 4.02 -9.19 -4.07
N ARG A 179 5.01 -9.56 -3.25
CA ARG A 179 4.82 -9.73 -1.81
C ARG A 179 6.04 -9.28 -1.01
N HIS A 180 5.77 -8.74 0.17
CA HIS A 180 6.77 -8.44 1.19
C HIS A 180 7.48 -9.70 1.69
N ILE A 181 8.75 -9.58 2.07
CA ILE A 181 9.48 -10.63 2.79
C ILE A 181 10.08 -10.09 4.08
N LEU A 182 10.85 -9.00 3.98
CA LEU A 182 11.52 -8.36 5.10
C LEU A 182 11.85 -6.90 4.80
N ASN A 183 11.96 -6.07 5.83
CA ASN A 183 12.47 -4.70 5.77
C ASN A 183 13.53 -4.46 6.87
N ASN A 184 14.18 -3.31 6.82
CA ASN A 184 15.23 -2.93 7.76
C ASN A 184 14.76 -2.06 8.94
N ARG A 185 13.47 -2.11 9.32
CA ARG A 185 12.98 -1.36 10.51
C ARG A 185 13.51 -1.97 11.81
N ASP A 186 13.35 -3.29 11.95
CA ASP A 186 13.72 -4.01 13.18
C ASP A 186 15.20 -4.40 13.24
N ASP A 187 15.78 -4.73 12.09
CA ASP A 187 17.13 -5.28 11.97
C ASP A 187 17.91 -4.64 10.82
N SER A 188 19.21 -4.46 11.00
CA SER A 188 20.09 -4.11 9.88
C SER A 188 20.16 -5.27 8.89
N LEU A 189 19.59 -5.06 7.71
CA LEU A 189 19.64 -6.01 6.59
C LEU A 189 20.81 -5.76 5.64
N GLU A 190 21.87 -5.11 6.12
CA GLU A 190 23.05 -4.88 5.29
C GLU A 190 23.60 -6.19 4.72
N ASN A 191 23.75 -6.22 3.40
CA ASN A 191 24.27 -7.36 2.66
C ASN A 191 23.47 -8.65 2.87
N LEU A 192 22.13 -8.58 2.86
CA LEU A 192 21.29 -9.76 2.82
C LEU A 192 21.65 -10.70 1.66
N VAL A 193 21.76 -11.99 1.95
CA VAL A 193 21.96 -13.07 0.99
C VAL A 193 20.77 -14.03 1.07
N ILE A 194 20.06 -14.16 -0.05
CA ILE A 194 19.05 -15.21 -0.23
C ILE A 194 19.76 -16.53 -0.50
N GLN A 195 19.69 -17.47 0.44
CA GLN A 195 20.37 -18.75 0.33
C GLN A 195 19.63 -19.71 -0.58
N SER A 196 18.30 -19.71 -0.51
CA SER A 196 17.45 -20.56 -1.32
C SER A 196 16.02 -20.04 -1.35
N ILE A 197 15.36 -20.20 -2.50
CA ILE A 197 13.92 -20.10 -2.62
C ILE A 197 13.38 -21.40 -3.21
N THR A 198 12.45 -22.04 -2.50
CA THR A 198 11.70 -23.20 -3.00
C THR A 198 10.27 -22.79 -3.29
N CYS A 199 9.72 -23.28 -4.40
CA CYS A 199 8.38 -22.92 -4.84
C CYS A 199 7.50 -24.15 -5.07
N THR A 200 6.34 -24.17 -4.43
CA THR A 200 5.35 -25.23 -4.58
C THR A 200 4.04 -24.64 -5.10
N LYS A 201 3.58 -25.08 -6.28
CA LYS A 201 2.30 -24.63 -6.84
C LYS A 201 1.12 -25.08 -5.96
N PHE A 202 0.07 -24.28 -5.88
CA PHE A 202 -1.19 -24.63 -5.23
C PHE A 202 -2.39 -24.06 -6.00
#